data_AF-A0A392SZ73-F1
#
_entry.id   AF-A0A392SZ73-F1
#
_cell.length_a   1.000
_cell.length_b   1.000
_cell.length_c   1.000
_cell.angle_alpha   90.00
_cell.angle_beta   90.00
_cell.angle_gamma   90.00
#
_symmetry.space_group_name_H-M   'P 1'
#
loop_
_entity.id
_entity.type
_entity.pdbx_description
1 polymer ?
#
loop_
_entity_poly.entity_id
_entity_poly.type
_entity_poly.pdbx_seq_one_letter_code
_entity_poly.pdbx_strand_id
1 'polypeptide(L)' 'MLTTKCKPDHISYVSVLSGCSHMGLVDEGKHYFDSMTRVFGISPTNEHFSCMVDLLGRA' A
#
# COMPACT_ATOMS: atom_id res chain seq x y z
N MET A 1 9.52 -8.08 -12.33
CA MET A 1 9.77 -6.89 -11.47
C MET A 1 11.11 -6.32 -11.87
N LEU A 2 11.18 -5.02 -12.20
CA LEU A 2 12.42 -4.37 -12.62
C LEU A 2 13.39 -4.29 -11.44
N THR A 3 14.57 -4.87 -11.60
CA THR A 3 15.70 -4.89 -10.64
C THR A 3 16.51 -3.57 -10.67
N THR A 4 15.82 -2.43 -10.76
CA THR A 4 16.44 -1.14 -10.48
C THR A 4 16.36 -0.87 -8.97
N LYS A 5 17.46 -0.38 -8.37
CA LYS A 5 17.54 0.02 -6.95
C LYS A 5 16.68 1.27 -6.65
N CYS A 6 15.42 1.29 -7.08
CA CYS A 6 14.47 2.33 -6.70
C CYS A 6 13.89 1.99 -5.33
N LYS A 7 14.21 2.82 -4.33
CA LYS A 7 13.55 2.74 -3.03
C LYS A 7 12.09 3.19 -3.24
N PRO A 8 11.09 2.38 -2.83
CA PRO A 8 9.71 2.82 -2.85
C PRO A 8 9.54 4.09 -2.02
N ASP A 9 8.66 4.96 -2.46
CA ASP A 9 8.23 6.15 -1.73
C ASP A 9 6.74 6.04 -1.37
N HIS A 10 6.24 7.09 -0.73
CA HIS A 10 4.83 7.19 -0.34
C HIS A 10 3.87 7.04 -1.54
N ILE A 11 4.19 7.60 -2.71
CA ILE A 11 3.35 7.49 -3.91
C ILE A 11 3.31 6.06 -4.45
N SER A 12 4.45 5.36 -4.39
CA SER A 12 4.57 3.96 -4.78
C SER A 12 3.61 3.08 -3.97
N TYR A 13 3.54 3.31 -2.65
CA TYR A 13 2.65 2.57 -1.76
C TYR A 13 1.17 2.92 -1.96
N VAL A 14 0.81 4.19 -2.21
CA VAL A 14 -0.57 4.54 -2.59
C VAL A 14 -1.01 3.78 -3.84
N SER A 15 -0.14 3.68 -4.84
CA SER A 15 -0.45 2.97 -6.09
C SER A 15 -0.70 1.47 -5.87
N VAL A 16 0.15 0.82 -5.06
CA VAL A 16 -0.02 -0.59 -4.69
C VAL A 16 -1.31 -0.82 -3.90
N LEU A 17 -1.56 0.00 -2.86
CA LEU A 17 -2.75 -0.13 -2.01
C LEU A 17 -4.05 0.12 -2.78
N SER A 18 -4.05 1.10 -3.69
CA SER A 18 -5.18 1.35 -4.59
C SER A 18 -5.45 0.14 -5.48
N GLY A 19 -4.41 -0.45 -6.07
CA GLY A 19 -4.52 -1.70 -6.84
C GLY A 19 -5.11 -2.85 -6.01
N CYS A 20 -4.64 -3.04 -4.77
CA CYS A 20 -5.20 -4.02 -3.85
C CYS A 20 -6.68 -3.76 -3.57
N SER A 21 -7.08 -2.50 -3.34
CA SER A 21 -8.48 -2.11 -3.14
C SER A 21 -9.36 -2.52 -4.32
N HIS A 22 -8.95 -2.16 -5.53
CA HIS A 22 -9.70 -2.47 -6.75
C HIS A 22 -9.86 -3.97 -7.01
N MET A 23 -8.89 -4.78 -6.59
CA MET A 23 -8.88 -6.22 -6.80
C MET A 23 -9.45 -7.03 -5.61
N GLY A 24 -9.79 -6.37 -4.50
CA GLY A 24 -10.24 -7.03 -3.26
C GLY A 24 -9.15 -7.84 -2.56
N LEU A 25 -7.88 -7.51 -2.77
CA LEU A 25 -6.73 -8.23 -2.22
C LEU A 25 -6.42 -7.75 -0.79
N VAL A 26 -7.25 -8.17 0.16
CA VAL A 26 -7.24 -7.68 1.55
C VAL A 26 -5.93 -8.02 2.27
N ASP A 27 -5.45 -9.27 2.13
CA ASP A 27 -4.27 -9.73 2.86
C ASP A 27 -3.00 -9.09 2.30
N GLU A 28 -2.87 -8.98 0.97
CA GLU A 28 -1.78 -8.26 0.32
C GLU A 28 -1.80 -6.77 0.68
N GLY A 29 -2.97 -6.13 0.69
CA GLY A 29 -3.10 -4.72 1.07
C GLY A 29 -2.61 -4.48 2.50
N LYS A 30 -3.00 -5.33 3.46
CA LYS A 30 -2.48 -5.28 4.84
C LYS A 30 -0.98 -5.50 4.90
N HIS A 31 -0.47 -6.50 4.18
CA HIS A 31 0.96 -6.80 4.13
C HIS A 31 1.77 -5.60 3.62
N TYR A 32 1.35 -5.00 2.50
CA TYR A 32 2.04 -3.83 1.95
C TYR A 32 1.94 -2.63 2.88
N PHE A 33 0.77 -2.38 3.48
CA PHE A 33 0.60 -1.30 4.44
C PHE A 33 1.56 -1.42 5.63
N ASP A 34 1.69 -2.61 6.23
CA ASP A 34 2.64 -2.87 7.34
C ASP A 34 4.11 -2.70 6.89
N SER A 35 4.43 -3.23 5.70
CA SER A 35 5.79 -3.18 5.16
C SER A 35 6.29 -1.75 4.92
N MET A 36 5.40 -0.82 4.54
CA MET A 36 5.78 0.57 4.24
C MET A 36 6.47 1.20 5.46
N THR A 37 5.93 0.97 6.65
CA THR A 37 6.43 1.55 7.89
C THR A 37 7.59 0.73 8.44
N ARG A 38 7.46 -0.60 8.51
CA ARG A 38 8.44 -1.45 9.20
C ARG A 38 9.70 -1.72 8.39
N VAL A 39 9.59 -1.78 7.07
CA VAL A 39 10.72 -2.10 6.17
C VAL A 39 11.29 -0.83 5.54
N PHE A 40 10.42 0.10 5.10
CA PHE A 40 10.86 1.29 4.34
C PHE A 40 10.87 2.59 5.15
N GLY A 41 10.34 2.58 6.37
CA GLY A 41 10.29 3.76 7.26
C GLY A 41 9.34 4.85 6.77
N ILE A 42 8.35 4.49 5.96
CA ILE A 42 7.37 5.43 5.41
C ILE A 42 6.21 5.53 6.39
N SER A 43 5.95 6.75 6.87
CA SER A 43 4.78 7.03 7.69
C SER A 43 3.53 7.07 6.81
N PRO A 44 2.43 6.40 7.20
CA PRO A 44 1.18 6.46 6.46
C PRO A 44 0.65 7.89 6.37
N THR A 45 0.13 8.25 5.19
CA THR A 45 -0.58 9.51 4.95
C THR A 45 -2.07 9.26 4.79
N ASN A 46 -2.87 10.33 4.69
CA ASN A 46 -4.31 10.26 4.47
C ASN A 46 -4.68 9.44 3.22
N GLU A 47 -3.88 9.53 2.16
CA GLU A 47 -4.06 8.78 0.93
C GLU A 47 -3.93 7.26 1.15
N HIS A 48 -2.93 6.83 1.93
CA HIS A 48 -2.76 5.42 2.27
C HIS A 48 -3.93 4.90 3.10
N PHE A 49 -4.38 5.69 4.08
CA PHE A 49 -5.55 5.33 4.89
C PHE A 49 -6.83 5.28 4.06
N SER A 50 -7.01 6.20 3.11
CA SER A 50 -8.14 6.18 2.18
C SER A 50 -8.19 4.88 1.38
N CYS A 51 -7.05 4.43 0.84
CA CYS A 51 -6.97 3.13 0.16
C CYS A 51 -7.31 1.96 1.08
N MET A 52 -6.84 1.97 2.33
CA MET A 52 -7.16 0.91 3.30
C MET A 52 -8.63 0.90 3.70
N VAL A 53 -9.26 2.06 3.85
CA VAL A 53 -10.70 2.17 4.16
C VAL A 53 -11.53 1.66 2.98
N ASP A 54 -11.20 2.04 1.75
CA ASP A 54 -11.91 1.55 0.56
C ASP A 54 -11.74 0.02 0.41
N LEU A 55 -10.52 -0.50 0.64
CA LEU A 55 -10.23 -1.93 0.59
C LEU A 55 -11.03 -2.72 1.63
N LEU A 56 -11.05 -2.25 2.88
CA LEU A 56 -11.72 -2.95 3.98
C LEU A 56 -13.23 -2.75 3.99
N GLY A 57 -13.73 -1.63 3.45
CA GLY A 57 -15.15 -1.33 3.40
C GLY A 57 -15.91 -2.10 2.31
N ARG A 58 -15.20 -2.66 1.33
CA ARG A 58 -15.76 -3.47 0.23
C ARG A 58 -15.60 -4.98 0.42
N ALA A 59 -14.84 -5.39 1.43
CA ALA A 59 -14.53 -6.79 1.73
C ALA A 59 -15.70 -7.55 2.35
#